data_AF-A0A9X8M443-F1
#
_entry.id   AF-A0A9X8M443-F1
#
_cell.length_a   1.000
_cell.length_b   1.000
_cell.length_c   1.000
_cell.angle_alpha   90.00
_cell.angle_beta   90.00
_cell.angle_gamma   90.00
#
_symmetry.space_group_name_H-M   'P 1'
#
loop_
_entity.id
_entity.type
_entity.pdbx_description
1 polymer ?
#
loop_
_entity_poly.entity_id
_entity_poly.type
_entity_poly.pdbx_seq_one_letter_code
_entity_poly.pdbx_strand_id
1 'polypeptide(L)' 'MVKFTTDEKIYIVQRYLNGNESYREISKAIGIRDTVILKWVNQYKQNGFLFENRM' A
#
# COMPACT_ATOMS: atom_id res chain seq x y z
N MET A 1 13.86 -10.04 3.55
CA MET A 1 12.77 -9.06 3.74
C MET A 1 12.43 -8.50 2.37
N VAL A 2 11.18 -8.63 1.92
CA VAL A 2 10.73 -7.98 0.68
C VAL A 2 10.72 -6.47 0.94
N LYS A 3 11.57 -5.73 0.22
CA LYS A 3 11.58 -4.27 0.26
C LYS A 3 10.68 -3.78 -0.86
N PHE A 4 9.55 -3.19 -0.50
CA PHE A 4 8.70 -2.49 -1.46
C PHE A 4 9.23 -1.07 -1.66
N THR A 5 9.46 -0.72 -2.92
CA THR A 5 9.71 0.64 -3.38
C THR A 5 8.48 1.52 -3.12
N THR A 6 8.68 2.83 -3.21
CA THR A 6 7.59 3.80 -3.08
C THR A 6 6.52 3.58 -4.14
N ASP A 7 6.92 3.36 -5.40
CA ASP A 7 6.00 3.15 -6.51
C ASP A 7 5.17 1.87 -6.33
N GLU A 8 5.77 0.78 -5.86
CA GLU A 8 5.03 -0.45 -5.56
C GLU A 8 4.00 -0.24 -4.46
N LYS A 9 4.32 0.51 -3.40
CA LYS A 9 3.36 0.83 -2.33
C LYS A 9 2.21 1.68 -2.86
N ILE A 10 2.49 2.66 -3.70
CA ILE A 10 1.47 3.50 -4.35
C ILE A 10 0.55 2.64 -5.21
N TYR A 11 1.12 1.76 -6.04
CA TYR A 11 0.35 0.83 -6.87
C TYR A 11 -0.57 -0.05 -6.03
N ILE A 12 -0.07 -0.60 -4.92
CA ILE A 12 -0.85 -1.42 -3.99
C ILE A 12 -1.99 -0.63 -3.35
N VAL A 13 -1.73 0.60 -2.91
CA VAL A 13 -2.76 1.48 -2.33
C VAL A 13 -3.82 1.84 -3.36
N GLN A 14 -3.43 2.12 -4.61
CA GLN A 14 -4.37 2.42 -5.69
C GLN A 14 -5.27 1.24 -6.05
N ARG A 15 -4.75 0.00 -6.07
CA ARG A 15 -5.57 -1.21 -6.28
C ARG A 15 -6.71 -1.30 -5.27
N TYR A 16 -6.42 -0.98 -4.01
CA TYR A 16 -7.43 -0.91 -2.95
C TYR A 16 -8.38 0.27 -3.13
N LEU A 17 -7.87 1.49 -3.35
CA LEU A 17 -8.68 2.70 -3.46
C LEU A 17 -9.60 2.72 -4.68
N ASN A 18 -9.18 2.10 -5.78
CA ASN A 18 -10.00 1.97 -6.99
C ASN A 18 -11.13 0.95 -6.83
N GLY A 19 -11.17 0.20 -5.72
CA GLY A 19 -12.18 -0.82 -5.45
C GLY A 19 -12.02 -2.09 -6.29
N ASN A 20 -10.89 -2.25 -6.98
CA ASN A 20 -10.61 -3.42 -7.81
C ASN A 20 -10.40 -4.67 -6.95
N GLU A 21 -9.76 -4.52 -5.79
CA GLU A 21 -9.44 -5.62 -4.88
C GLU A 21 -9.50 -5.19 -3.41
N SER A 22 -9.88 -6.13 -2.56
CA SER A 22 -9.82 -5.99 -1.10
C SER A 22 -8.40 -6.15 -0.56
N TYR A 23 -8.17 -5.65 0.67
CA TYR A 23 -6.89 -5.83 1.36
C TYR A 23 -6.49 -7.31 1.54
N ARG A 24 -7.46 -8.24 1.60
CA ARG A 24 -7.19 -9.70 1.70
C ARG A 24 -6.67 -10.28 0.40
N GLU A 25 -7.25 -9.87 -0.73
CA GLU A 25 -6.82 -10.32 -2.07
C GLU A 25 -5.42 -9.81 -2.37
N ILE A 26 -5.17 -8.53 -2.12
CA ILE A 26 -3.86 -7.91 -2.26
C ILE A 26 -2.84 -8.59 -1.33
N SER A 27 -3.19 -8.78 -0.05
CA SER A 27 -2.36 -9.46 0.95
C SER A 27 -1.92 -10.85 0.49
N LYS A 28 -2.86 -11.63 -0.06
CA LYS A 28 -2.59 -12.97 -0.60
C LYS A 28 -1.72 -12.93 -1.85
N ALA A 29 -1.94 -11.95 -2.74
CA ALA A 29 -1.20 -11.80 -3.99
C ALA A 29 0.28 -11.45 -3.77
N ILE A 30 0.59 -10.60 -2.79
CA ILE A 30 1.96 -10.12 -2.53
C ILE A 30 2.61 -10.73 -1.30
N GLY A 31 1.88 -11.57 -0.56
CA GLY A 31 2.40 -12.31 0.61
C GLY A 31 2.69 -11.44 1.83
N ILE A 32 2.01 -10.30 2.00
CA ILE A 32 2.14 -9.44 3.20
C ILE A 32 0.86 -9.40 4.00
N ARG A 33 0.94 -9.03 5.28
CA ARG A 33 -0.24 -8.87 6.13
C ARG A 33 -1.09 -7.68 5.65
N ASP A 34 -2.40 -7.85 5.70
CA ASP A 34 -3.41 -6.82 5.46
C ASP A 34 -3.19 -5.53 6.27
N THR A 35 -2.74 -5.66 7.53
CA THR A 35 -2.38 -4.53 8.40
C THR A 35 -1.30 -3.63 7.81
N VAL A 36 -0.38 -4.16 7.00
CA VAL A 36 0.66 -3.38 6.31
C VAL A 36 0.04 -2.54 5.19
N ILE A 37 -0.90 -3.14 4.44
CA ILE A 37 -1.63 -2.45 3.36
C ILE A 37 -2.46 -1.32 3.94
N LEU A 38 -3.20 -1.58 5.03
CA LEU A 38 -3.98 -0.54 5.73
C LEU A 38 -3.09 0.61 6.22
N LYS A 39 -1.89 0.32 6.70
CA LYS A 39 -0.92 1.35 7.09
C LYS A 39 -0.52 2.23 5.90
N TRP A 40 -0.25 1.64 4.74
CA TRP A 40 0.09 2.41 3.53
C TRP A 40 -1.10 3.23 3.02
N VAL A 41 -2.31 2.68 3.04
CA VAL A 41 -3.53 3.41 2.69
C VAL A 41 -3.74 4.61 3.61
N ASN A 42 -3.55 4.43 4.92
CA ASN A 42 -3.67 5.51 5.89
C ASN A 42 -2.60 6.58 5.69
N GLN A 43 -1.35 6.19 5.40
CA GLN A 43 -0.27 7.12 5.07
C GLN A 43 -0.60 7.91 3.80
N TYR A 44 -1.10 7.25 2.76
CA TYR A 44 -1.50 7.88 1.51
C TYR A 44 -2.70 8.83 1.70
N LYS A 45 -3.67 8.48 2.55
CA LYS A 45 -4.81 9.37 2.86
C LYS A 45 -4.42 10.59 3.68
N GLN A 46 -3.45 10.45 4.59
CA GLN A 46 -3.01 11.55 5.47
C GLN A 46 -2.03 12.49 4.77
N ASN A 47 -1.12 11.96 3.95
CA ASN A 47 -0.04 12.73 3.34
C ASN A 47 -0.23 12.91 1.82
N GLY A 48 -1.27 12.34 1.22
CA GLY A 48 -1.40 12.29 -0.24
C GLY A 48 -0.32 11.41 -0.88
N PHE A 49 0.15 11.81 -2.07
CA PHE A 49 1.21 11.12 -2.82
C PHE A 49 2.62 11.22 -2.17
N LEU A 50 2.76 11.90 -1.04
CA LEU A 50 4.02 12.04 -0.30
C LEU A 50 4.37 10.75 0.45
N PHE A 51 4.80 9.74 -0.31
CA PHE A 51 5.68 8.68 0.19
C PHE A 51 7.16 9.10 0.12
N GLU A 52 7.41 10.41 0.06
CA GLU A 52 8.73 10.98 -0.12
C GLU A 52 9.38 11.25 1.25
N ASN A 53 10.44 10.49 1.50
CA ASN A 53 11.62 10.87 2.27
C ASN A 53 11.40 11.67 3.57
N ARG A 54 11.25 10.95 4.68
CA ARG A 54 12.01 11.29 5.89
C ARG A 54 13.14 10.28 6.06
N MET A 55 14.21 10.48 5.30
CA MET A 55 15.56 10.16 5.75
C MET A 55 16.15 11.45 6.32
#